data_AF-A0AAW9B8W4-F1
#
_entry.id   AF-A0AAW9B8W4-F1
#
_cell.length_a   1.000
_cell.length_b   1.000
_cell.length_c   1.000
_cell.angle_alpha   90.00
_cell.angle_beta   90.00
_cell.angle_gamma   90.00
#
_symmetry.space_group_name_H-M   'P 1'
#
loop_
_entity.id
_entity.type
_entity.pdbx_description
1 polymer ?
#
loop_
_entity_poly.entity_id
_entity_poly.type
_entity_poly.pdbx_seq_one_letter_code
_entity_poly.pdbx_strand_id
1 'polypeptide(L)' 'MKKRTPATPVPSLETQTEAMKIAKATQKPGQTKEQTKLIAQGIEKGI' A
#
# COMPACT_ATOMS: atom_id res chain seq x y z
N MET A 1 13.92 6.14 26.61
CA MET A 1 14.30 6.65 25.27
C MET A 1 13.08 6.68 24.35
N LYS A 2 12.74 7.83 23.75
CA LYS A 2 11.77 7.89 22.62
C LYS A 2 12.58 7.85 21.32
N LYS A 3 12.59 6.72 20.63
CA LYS A 3 13.23 6.60 19.30
C LYS A 3 12.34 7.33 18.29
N ARG A 4 12.89 8.36 17.65
CA ARG A 4 12.24 9.16 16.61
C ARG A 4 12.00 8.25 15.42
N THR A 5 10.76 7.98 15.07
CA THR A 5 10.41 7.33 13.80
C THR A 5 10.71 8.32 12.68
N PRO A 6 11.46 7.94 11.62
CA PRO A 6 11.53 8.77 10.43
C PRO A 6 10.11 8.86 9.86
N ALA A 7 9.62 10.09 9.65
CA ALA A 7 8.36 10.30 8.96
C ALA A 7 8.53 9.76 7.53
N THR A 8 8.04 8.56 7.25
CA THR A 8 7.98 8.04 5.89
C THR A 8 7.19 9.04 5.05
N PRO A 9 7.75 9.54 3.93
CA PRO A 9 7.02 10.45 3.07
C PRO A 9 5.73 9.78 2.65
N VAL A 10 4.60 10.45 2.92
CA VAL A 10 3.29 9.95 2.48
C VAL A 10 3.30 9.98 0.95
N PRO A 11 3.05 8.83 0.28
CA PRO A 11 3.01 8.79 -1.18
C PRO A 11 1.94 9.74 -1.71
N SER A 12 2.13 10.25 -2.92
CA SER A 12 1.13 11.12 -3.56
C SER A 12 -0.19 10.38 -3.73
N LEU A 13 -1.30 11.13 -3.86
CA LEU A 13 -2.62 10.54 -4.10
C LEU A 13 -2.65 9.69 -5.39
N GLU A 14 -1.86 10.08 -6.38
CA GLU A 14 -1.69 9.35 -7.63
C GLU A 14 -1.05 7.98 -7.37
N THR A 15 0.09 7.95 -6.66
CA THR A 15 0.77 6.70 -6.29
C THR A 15 -0.12 5.77 -5.46
N GLN A 16 -0.88 6.30 -4.50
CA GLN A 16 -1.85 5.50 -3.72
C GLN A 16 -2.96 4.92 -4.61
N THR A 17 -3.45 5.70 -5.57
CA THR A 17 -4.50 5.27 -6.49
C THR A 17 -4.00 4.20 -7.45
N GLU A 18 -2.79 4.36 -7.99
CA GLU A 18 -2.14 3.37 -8.84
C GLU A 18 -1.87 2.07 -8.09
N ALA A 19 -1.32 2.15 -6.89
CA ALA A 19 -1.08 0.99 -6.04
C ALA A 19 -2.38 0.23 -5.73
N MET A 20 -3.47 0.95 -5.42
CA MET A 20 -4.79 0.34 -5.23
C MET A 20 -5.35 -0.29 -6.51
N LYS A 21 -5.12 0.31 -7.68
CA LYS A 21 -5.52 -0.29 -8.97
C LYS A 21 -4.74 -1.58 -9.24
N ILE A 22 -3.43 -1.58 -9.03
CA ILE A 22 -2.56 -2.74 -9.23
C ILE A 22 -2.92 -3.86 -8.23
N ALA A 23 -3.13 -3.52 -6.95
CA ALA A 23 -3.53 -4.49 -5.93
C ALA A 23 -4.88 -5.14 -6.26
N LYS A 24 -5.85 -4.38 -6.77
CA LYS A 24 -7.13 -4.92 -7.25
C LYS A 24 -6.99 -5.78 -8.50
N ALA A 25 -6.15 -5.38 -9.45
CA ALA A 25 -5.90 -6.14 -10.67
C ALA A 25 -5.22 -7.50 -10.38
N THR A 26 -4.45 -7.58 -9.30
CA THR A 26 -3.74 -8.79 -8.85
C THR A 26 -4.48 -9.56 -7.74
N GLN A 27 -5.71 -9.15 -7.42
CA GLN A 27 -6.52 -9.78 -6.37
C GLN A 27 -6.81 -11.24 -6.70
N LYS A 28 -6.49 -12.15 -5.76
CA LYS A 28 -6.78 -13.58 -5.87
C LYS A 28 -8.16 -13.91 -5.28
N PRO A 29 -8.84 -14.97 -5.75
CA PRO A 29 -10.07 -15.46 -5.12
C PRO A 29 -9.87 -15.72 -3.63
N GLY A 30 -10.79 -15.25 -2.80
CA GLY A 30 -10.72 -15.36 -1.34
C GLY A 30 -9.91 -14.26 -0.64
N GLN A 31 -9.24 -13.36 -1.38
CA GLN A 31 -8.57 -12.21 -0.79
C GLN A 31 -9.58 -11.15 -0.31
N THR A 32 -9.47 -10.75 0.95
CA THR A 32 -10.30 -9.71 1.57
C THR A 32 -9.86 -8.31 1.16
N LYS A 33 -10.76 -7.33 1.30
CA LYS A 33 -10.46 -5.92 1.01
C LYS A 33 -9.26 -5.38 1.81
N GLU A 34 -9.13 -5.81 3.06
CA GLU A 34 -8.05 -5.38 3.93
C GLU A 34 -6.70 -5.96 3.50
N GLN A 35 -6.70 -7.23 3.05
CA GLN A 35 -5.52 -7.83 2.44
C GLN A 35 -5.12 -7.15 1.13
N THR A 36 -6.08 -6.76 0.29
CA THR A 36 -5.80 -5.96 -0.92
C THR A 36 -5.20 -4.60 -0.56
N LYS A 37 -5.65 -3.97 0.54
CA LYS A 37 -5.09 -2.70 1.03
C LYS A 37 -3.64 -2.85 1.51
N LEU A 38 -3.31 -3.96 2.20
CA LEU A 38 -1.92 -4.24 2.61
C LEU A 38 -1.00 -4.42 1.40
N ILE A 39 -1.48 -5.04 0.33
CA ILE A 39 -0.73 -5.17 -0.94
C ILE A 39 -0.51 -3.80 -1.57
N ALA A 40 -1.54 -2.96 -1.66
CA ALA A 40 -1.41 -1.60 -2.16
C ALA A 40 -0.35 -0.80 -1.37
N GLN A 41 -0.35 -0.91 -0.03
CA GLN A 41 0.67 -0.27 0.81
C GLN A 41 2.10 -0.80 0.56
N GLY A 42 2.25 -2.07 0.15
CA GLY A 42 3.54 -2.62 -0.28
C GLY A 42 3.99 -2.02 -1.61
N ILE A 43 3.08 -1.94 -2.58
CA ILE A 43 3.32 -1.36 -3.91
C ILE A 43 3.71 0.12 -3.81
N GLU A 44 3.02 0.90 -2.95
CA GLU A 44 3.36 2.30 -2.65
C GLU A 44 4.80 2.48 -2.15
N LYS A 45 5.38 1.43 -1.54
CA LYS A 45 6.74 1.44 -0.98
C LYS A 45 7.77 0.81 -1.90
N GLY A 46 7.37 0.28 -3.06
CA GLY A 46 8.25 -0.38 -4.03
C GLY A 46 8.69 -1.80 -3.63
N ILE A 47 7.88 -2.50 -2.83
CA ILE A 47 8.06 -3.94 -2.50
C ILE A 47 7.63 -4.83 -3.67
#